data_AF-L0E1F6-F1
#
_entry.id   AF-L0E1F6-F1
#
_cell.length_a   1.000
_cell.length_b   1.000
_cell.length_c   1.000
_cell.angle_alpha   90.00
_cell.angle_beta   90.00
_cell.angle_gamma   90.00
#
_symmetry.space_group_name_H-M   'P 1'
#
loop_
_entity.id
_entity.type
_entity.pdbx_description
1 polymer ?
#
loop_
_entity_poly.entity_id
_entity_poly.type
_entity_poly.pdbx_seq_one_letter_code
_entity_poly.pdbx_strand_id
1 'polypeptide(L)' 'MNEEPLKKVLIVLLDVKASMHDAADTSATEQLDEAIELIQGFIDTGYRDAGMKHAVLSALGKVLEKLPSIVALLQLLSR' A
#
# COMPACT_ATOMS: atom_id res chain seq x y z
N MET A 1 13.76 7.38 -12.95
CA MET A 1 13.09 6.11 -12.54
C MET A 1 11.64 6.22 -13.01
N ASN A 2 11.04 5.17 -13.58
CA ASN A 2 9.62 5.26 -13.96
C ASN A 2 8.77 5.24 -12.67
N GLU A 3 8.06 6.32 -12.39
CA GLU A 3 7.25 6.54 -11.18
C GLU A 3 5.90 5.82 -11.23
N GLU A 4 5.49 5.45 -12.43
CA GLU A 4 4.18 4.90 -12.75
C GLU A 4 3.81 3.62 -11.96
N PRO A 5 4.71 2.66 -11.71
CA PRO A 5 4.37 1.46 -10.94
C PRO A 5 3.98 1.76 -9.49
N LEU A 6 4.70 2.67 -8.83
CA LEU A 6 4.45 2.97 -7.42
C LEU A 6 3.17 3.80 -7.24
N LYS A 7 2.85 4.68 -8.20
CA LYS A 7 1.56 5.39 -8.24
C LYS A 7 0.39 4.42 -8.41
N LYS A 8 0.53 3.38 -9.24
CA LYS A 8 -0.49 2.31 -9.37
C LYS A 8 -0.66 1.53 -8.07
N VAL A 9 0.43 1.18 -7.40
CA VAL A 9 0.38 0.51 -6.09
C VAL A 9 -0.35 1.37 -5.07
N LEU A 10 -0.05 2.67 -4.98
CA LEU A 10 -0.74 3.59 -4.09
C LEU A 10 -2.26 3.62 -4.33
N ILE A 11 -2.70 3.68 -5.59
CA ILE A 11 -4.12 3.64 -5.94
C ILE A 11 -4.77 2.35 -5.43
N VAL A 12 -4.15 1.20 -5.68
CA VAL A 12 -4.66 -0.10 -5.21
C VAL A 12 -4.79 -0.14 -3.69
N LEU A 13 -3.81 0.38 -2.94
CA LEU A 13 -3.87 0.39 -1.48
C LEU A 13 -4.99 1.29 -0.96
N LEU A 14 -5.25 2.42 -1.62
CA LEU A 14 -6.38 3.30 -1.29
C LEU A 14 -7.73 2.62 -1.55
N ASP A 15 -7.86 1.88 -2.66
CA ASP A 15 -9.08 1.11 -2.97
C ASP A 15 -9.31 -0.02 -1.95
N VAL A 16 -8.24 -0.73 -1.56
CA VAL A 16 -8.29 -1.74 -0.50
C VAL A 16 -8.72 -1.10 0.82
N LYS A 17 -8.17 0.05 1.21
CA LYS A 17 -8.57 0.77 2.42
C LYS A 17 -10.05 1.14 2.38
N ALA A 18 -10.53 1.67 1.26
CA ALA A 18 -11.94 2.01 1.08
C ALA A 18 -12.85 0.78 1.23
N SER A 19 -12.43 -0.38 0.73
CA SER A 19 -13.16 -1.65 0.89
C SER A 19 -13.12 -2.23 2.31
N MET A 20 -12.09 -1.90 3.08
CA MET A 20 -11.88 -2.41 4.46
C MET A 20 -12.62 -1.59 5.52
N HIS A 21 -13.31 -0.51 5.16
CA HIS A 21 -14.01 0.37 6.11
C HIS A 21 -15.12 -0.34 6.93
N ASP A 22 -15.53 -1.55 6.53
CA ASP A 22 -16.46 -2.43 7.28
C ASP A 22 -15.76 -3.56 8.07
N ALA A 23 -14.44 -3.73 7.93
CA ALA A 23 -13.69 -4.80 8.59
C ALA A 23 -13.12 -4.33 9.94
N ALA A 24 -13.55 -4.96 11.02
CA ALA A 24 -13.17 -4.62 12.40
C ALA A 24 -11.70 -4.88 12.79
N ASP A 25 -10.79 -5.10 11.83
CA ASP A 25 -9.39 -5.38 12.11
C ASP A 25 -8.55 -4.09 12.07
N THR A 26 -8.51 -3.42 13.22
CA THR A 26 -7.80 -2.15 13.42
C THR A 26 -6.31 -2.25 13.10
N SER A 27 -5.68 -3.40 13.36
CA SER A 27 -4.23 -3.58 13.11
C SER A 27 -3.89 -3.61 11.63
N ALA A 28 -4.72 -4.26 10.81
CA ALA A 28 -4.50 -4.31 9.37
C ALA A 28 -4.74 -2.94 8.72
N THR A 29 -5.70 -2.18 9.24
CA THR A 29 -6.01 -0.82 8.78
C THR A 29 -4.88 0.17 9.11
N GLU A 30 -4.31 0.11 10.32
CA GLU A 30 -3.17 0.95 10.73
C GLU A 30 -1.92 0.70 9.86
N GLN A 31 -1.62 -0.57 9.56
CA GLN A 31 -0.47 -0.91 8.71
C GLN A 31 -0.67 -0.51 7.25
N LEU A 32 -1.92 -0.57 6.77
CA LEU A 32 -2.28 -0.09 5.44
C LEU A 32 -2.12 1.43 5.35
N ASP A 33 -2.51 2.16 6.39
CA ASP A 33 -2.35 3.62 6.48
C ASP A 33 -0.87 4.03 6.50
N GLU A 34 -0.05 3.36 7.32
CA GLU A 34 1.40 3.55 7.34
C GLU A 34 2.02 3.36 5.95
N ALA A 35 1.62 2.30 5.23
CA ALA A 35 2.13 2.04 3.90
C ALA A 35 1.72 3.10 2.87
N ILE A 36 0.47 3.57 2.93
CA ILE A 36 -0.04 4.64 2.06
C ILE A 36 0.76 5.94 2.29
N GLU A 37 0.95 6.34 3.55
CA GLU A 37 1.72 7.55 3.90
C GLU A 37 3.17 7.49 3.42
N LEU A 38 3.84 6.36 3.66
CA LEU A 38 5.24 6.18 3.24
C LEU A 38 5.39 6.20 1.72
N ILE A 39 4.47 5.57 0.99
CA ILE A 39 4.48 5.55 -0.47
C ILE A 39 4.21 6.95 -1.02
N GLN A 40 3.20 7.65 -0.50
CA GLN A 40 2.89 9.02 -0.90
C GLN A 40 4.09 9.94 -0.66
N GLY A 41 4.68 9.89 0.54
CA GLY A 41 5.86 10.70 0.87
C GLY A 41 7.03 10.39 -0.06
N PHE A 42 7.29 9.12 -0.36
CA PHE A 42 8.38 8.75 -1.28
C PHE A 42 8.12 9.23 -2.72
N ILE A 43 6.88 9.21 -3.20
CA ILE A 43 6.46 9.80 -4.48
C ILE A 43 6.69 11.32 -4.46
N ASP A 44 6.27 12.00 -3.40
CA ASP A 44 6.37 13.46 -3.26
C ASP A 44 7.83 13.95 -3.24
N THR A 45 8.76 13.14 -2.72
CA THR A 45 10.20 13.44 -2.80
C THR A 45 10.80 13.29 -4.21
N GLY A 46 10.03 12.72 -5.16
CA GLY A 46 10.51 12.35 -6.49
C GLY A 46 11.48 11.17 -6.45
N TYR A 47 11.27 10.21 -5.54
CA TYR A 47 12.07 8.98 -5.40
C TYR A 47 13.55 9.20 -5.06
N ARG A 48 13.89 10.38 -4.52
CA ARG A 48 15.28 10.77 -4.26
C ARG A 48 15.79 10.33 -2.89
N ASP A 49 14.89 10.01 -1.97
CA ASP A 49 15.25 9.57 -0.63
C ASP A 49 15.47 8.04 -0.57
N ALA A 50 16.74 7.63 -0.59
CA ALA A 50 17.12 6.22 -0.48
C ALA A 50 16.75 5.58 0.87
N GLY A 51 16.65 6.37 1.95
CA GLY A 51 16.18 5.90 3.26
C GLY A 51 14.69 5.56 3.23
N MET A 52 13.88 6.40 2.58
CA MET A 52 12.45 6.14 2.39
C MET A 52 12.19 4.92 1.50
N LYS A 53 13.07 4.64 0.51
CA LYS A 53 12.92 3.45 -0.35
C LYS A 53 12.84 2.16 0.45
N HIS A 54 13.67 2.00 1.48
CA HIS A 54 13.65 0.79 2.30
C HIS A 54 12.39 0.73 3.19
N ALA A 55 11.99 1.88 3.76
CA ALA A 55 10.77 1.99 4.56
C ALA A 55 9.52 1.61 3.73
N VAL A 56 9.42 2.12 2.50
CA VAL A 56 8.32 1.80 1.56
C VAL A 56 8.25 0.31 1.27
N LEU A 57 9.38 -0.33 0.96
CA LEU A 57 9.40 -1.77 0.67
C LEU A 57 9.01 -2.61 1.89
N SER A 58 9.48 -2.22 3.08
CA SER A 58 9.12 -2.89 4.33
C SER A 58 7.63 -2.78 4.64
N ALA A 59 7.06 -1.57 4.49
CA ALA A 59 5.63 -1.34 4.71
C ALA A 59 4.76 -2.14 3.72
N LEU A 60 5.14 -2.17 2.45
CA LEU A 60 4.48 -3.02 1.44
C LEU A 60 4.52 -4.50 1.81
N GLY A 61 5.66 -4.99 2.30
CA GLY A 61 5.79 -6.38 2.74
C GLY A 61 4.80 -6.74 3.85
N LYS A 62 4.70 -5.89 4.89
CA LYS A 62 3.76 -6.09 6.01
C LYS A 62 2.31 -6.10 5.56
N VAL A 63 1.93 -5.15 4.69
CA VAL A 63 0.57 -5.08 4.15
C VAL A 63 0.24 -6.33 3.34
N LEU A 64 1.15 -6.80 2.51
CA LEU A 64 0.97 -8.03 1.73
C LEU A 64 0.91 -9.30 2.61
N GLU A 65 1.62 -9.33 3.73
CA GLU A 65 1.55 -10.43 4.71
C GLU A 65 0.19 -10.51 5.40
N LYS A 66 -0.45 -9.36 5.61
CA LYS A 66 -1.73 -9.24 6.33
C LYS A 66 -2.96 -9.32 5.42
N LEU A 67 -2.83 -9.03 4.14
CA LEU A 67 -3.93 -9.18 3.19
C LEU A 67 -4.24 -10.66 2.98
N PRO A 68 -5.52 -11.08 2.99
CA PRO A 68 -5.90 -12.49 2.88
C PRO A 68 -5.63 -13.04 1.48
N SER A 69 -4.38 -13.43 1.21
CA SER A 69 -3.85 -13.91 -0.08
C SER A 69 -3.99 -12.92 -1.25
N ILE A 70 -3.02 -12.94 -2.15
CA ILE A 70 -3.06 -12.25 -3.45
C ILE A 70 -4.35 -12.54 -4.23
N VAL A 71 -5.00 -13.68 -3.99
CA VAL A 71 -6.27 -14.05 -4.64
C VAL A 71 -7.42 -13.12 -4.24
N ALA A 72 -7.52 -12.70 -2.98
CA ALA A 72 -8.57 -11.77 -2.55
C ALA A 72 -8.37 -10.37 -3.15
N LEU A 73 -7.10 -9.93 -3.29
CA LEU A 73 -6.76 -8.68 -3.98
C LEU A 73 -7.12 -8.73 -5.46
N LEU A 74 -6.81 -9.85 -6.14
CA LEU A 74 -7.20 -10.04 -7.54
C LEU A 74 -8.72 -10.00 -7.71
N GLN A 75 -9.49 -10.57 -6.78
CA GLN A 75 -10.96 -10.52 -6.81
C GLN A 75 -11.54 -9.12 -6.57
N LEU A 76 -10.89 -8.31 -5.72
CA LEU A 76 -11.25 -6.91 -5.51
C LEU A 76 -10.98 -6.03 -6.75
N LEU A 77 -9.88 -6.28 -7.45
CA LEU A 77 -9.44 -5.50 -8.62
C LEU A 77 -10.05 -5.96 -9.95
N SER A 78 -10.76 -7.09 -9.97
CA SER A 78 -11.43 -7.62 -11.17
C SER A 78 -12.93 -7.28 -11.25
N ARG A 79 -13.39 -6.34 -10.42
CA ARG A 79 -14.72 -5.73 -10.51
C ARG A 79 -14.78 -4.57 -11.49
#